data_AF-A0A2S2PHG8-F1
#
_entry.id   AF-A0A2S2PHG8-F1
#
_cell.length_a   1.000
_cell.length_b   1.000
_cell.length_c   1.000
_cell.angle_alpha   90.00
_cell.angle_beta   90.00
_cell.angle_gamma   90.00
#
_symmetry.space_group_name_H-M   'P 1'
#
loop_
_entity.id
_entity.type
_entity.pdbx_description
1 polymer ?
#
loop_
_entity_poly.entity_id
_entity_poly.type
_entity_poly.pdbx_seq_one_letter_code
_entity_poly.pdbx_strand_id
1 'polypeptide(L)'
;LDIYKEISASLDYLYSIMVKNPSVIIPTRPNLISGILENSALTSEQSSNLVSELIKLCISCDDEIMHTVVYRWMIDKKLIKETIEMGNHSLEKFLLSQSKSDNNNIYIKDVLCRYYEYNGNYYEAAEVLASLAKTPESGLTLSDRLMYLGRAMACLRSKKLSIPAMNVTSLRDIEDLLQVAEIQKMILDLLSSSQIDGKADV
;
A
#
# COMPACT_ATOMS: atom_id res chain seq x y z
N LEU A 1 -22.07 -16.36 0.46
CA LEU A 1 -21.82 -14.91 0.55
C LEU A 1 -21.81 -14.42 2.00
N ASP A 2 -22.71 -14.92 2.85
CA ASP A 2 -22.85 -14.44 4.23
C ASP A 2 -21.64 -14.76 5.13
N ILE A 3 -20.99 -15.90 4.92
CA ILE A 3 -19.76 -16.26 5.67
C ILE A 3 -18.61 -15.27 5.48
N TYR A 4 -18.42 -14.75 4.26
CA TYR A 4 -17.38 -13.75 3.98
C TYR A 4 -17.69 -12.40 4.64
N LYS A 5 -18.98 -12.03 4.69
CA LYS A 5 -19.43 -10.83 5.41
C LYS A 5 -19.18 -10.97 6.90
N GLU A 6 -19.48 -12.13 7.48
CA GLU A 6 -19.24 -12.42 8.89
C GLU A 6 -17.75 -12.34 9.25
N ILE A 7 -16.87 -12.83 8.38
CA ILE A 7 -15.42 -12.73 8.56
C ILE A 7 -14.96 -11.28 8.51
N SER A 8 -15.43 -10.50 7.53
CA SER A 8 -15.10 -9.07 7.49
C SER A 8 -15.62 -8.30 8.72
N ALA A 9 -16.83 -8.64 9.21
CA ALA A 9 -17.40 -8.04 10.41
C ALA A 9 -16.61 -8.42 11.68
N SER A 10 -16.14 -9.68 11.76
CA SER A 10 -15.29 -10.16 12.85
C SER A 10 -13.93 -9.44 12.84
N LEU A 11 -13.31 -9.29 11.66
CA LEU A 11 -12.07 -8.53 11.51
C LEU A 11 -12.26 -7.06 11.88
N ASP A 12 -13.35 -6.42 11.45
CA ASP A 12 -13.67 -5.04 11.82
C ASP A 12 -13.88 -4.87 13.32
N TYR A 13 -14.58 -5.81 13.97
CA TYR A 13 -14.79 -5.80 15.41
C TYR A 13 -13.46 -5.87 16.17
N LEU A 14 -12.62 -6.86 15.88
CA LEU A 14 -11.32 -7.05 16.54
C LEU A 14 -10.37 -5.88 16.27
N TYR A 15 -10.31 -5.41 15.02
CA TYR A 15 -9.53 -4.23 14.65
C TYR A 15 -10.00 -2.98 15.38
N SER A 16 -11.31 -2.83 15.60
CA SER A 16 -11.85 -1.71 16.39
C SER A 16 -11.37 -1.72 17.83
N ILE A 17 -11.23 -2.88 18.46
CA ILE A 17 -10.70 -3.01 19.84
C ILE A 17 -9.21 -2.69 19.85
N MET A 18 -8.46 -3.21 18.87
CA MET A 18 -7.04 -2.96 18.69
C MET A 18 -6.74 -1.45 18.61
N VAL A 19 -7.48 -0.73 17.76
CA VAL A 19 -7.30 0.72 17.55
C VAL A 19 -7.83 1.56 18.71
N LYS A 20 -8.94 1.17 19.32
CA LYS A 20 -9.60 1.99 20.36
C LYS A 20 -8.85 2.06 21.68
N ASN A 21 -7.83 1.22 21.92
CA ASN A 21 -7.04 1.19 23.16
C ASN A 21 -7.93 1.35 24.41
N PRO A 22 -8.56 0.29 24.96
CA PRO A 22 -9.28 0.44 26.21
C PRO A 22 -8.27 0.54 27.38
N SER A 23 -7.54 1.65 27.47
CA SER A 23 -7.17 2.20 28.77
C SER A 23 -8.38 2.94 29.33
N VAL A 24 -9.48 2.22 29.54
CA VAL A 24 -10.58 2.72 30.36
C VAL A 24 -10.08 2.65 31.80
N ILE A 25 -9.50 3.74 32.27
CA ILE A 25 -9.41 4.00 33.71
C ILE A 25 -10.85 4.22 34.16
N ILE A 26 -11.48 3.15 34.66
CA ILE A 26 -12.69 3.30 35.48
C ILE A 26 -12.22 4.03 36.74
N PRO A 27 -12.83 5.16 37.14
CA PRO A 27 -12.52 5.77 38.42
C PRO A 27 -12.83 4.74 39.50
N THR A 28 -11.81 4.24 40.18
CA THR A 28 -11.96 3.31 41.30
C THR A 28 -12.85 3.99 42.34
N ARG A 29 -14.13 3.61 42.40
CA ARG A 29 -14.92 3.88 43.59
C ARG A 29 -14.33 3.02 44.70
N PRO A 30 -13.81 3.62 45.78
CA PRO A 30 -13.36 2.84 46.91
C PRO A 30 -14.61 2.14 47.48
N ASN A 31 -14.54 0.82 47.60
CA ASN A 31 -15.50 -0.06 48.27
C ASN A 31 -16.58 -0.75 47.41
N LEU A 32 -16.17 -1.57 46.44
CA LEU A 32 -16.95 -2.75 46.06
C LEU A 32 -16.02 -3.95 45.89
N ILE A 33 -16.27 -4.94 46.76
CA ILE A 33 -15.75 -6.31 46.86
C ILE A 33 -14.98 -6.76 45.61
N SER A 34 -13.67 -6.99 45.79
CA SER A 34 -12.83 -7.70 44.86
C SER A 34 -13.35 -9.12 44.67
N GLY A 35 -13.91 -9.39 43.49
CA GLY A 35 -14.33 -10.73 43.08
C GLY A 35 -15.69 -10.73 42.40
N ILE A 36 -15.70 -11.20 41.15
CA ILE A 36 -16.85 -11.74 40.38
C ILE A 36 -17.38 -10.87 39.22
N LEU A 37 -16.87 -9.67 38.94
CA LEU A 37 -17.19 -8.95 37.68
C LEU A 37 -15.95 -8.33 37.01
N GLU A 38 -14.91 -9.13 36.76
CA GLU A 38 -13.98 -8.82 35.67
C GLU A 38 -14.61 -9.30 34.37
N ASN A 39 -15.33 -8.38 33.72
CA ASN A 39 -15.62 -8.46 32.29
C ASN A 39 -14.32 -8.84 31.56
N SER A 40 -14.34 -9.97 30.85
CA SER A 40 -13.27 -10.42 29.94
C SER A 40 -13.17 -9.50 28.73
N ALA A 41 -12.82 -8.23 28.95
CA ALA A 41 -12.53 -7.30 27.88
C ALA A 41 -11.21 -7.71 27.25
N LEU A 42 -11.23 -8.04 25.95
CA LEU A 42 -10.02 -8.29 25.18
C LEU A 42 -9.13 -7.06 25.23
N THR A 43 -7.85 -7.24 25.56
CA THR A 43 -6.87 -6.15 25.49
C THR A 43 -6.53 -5.83 24.03
N SER A 44 -5.93 -4.65 23.78
CA SER A 44 -5.47 -4.28 22.44
C SER A 44 -4.47 -5.30 21.87
N GLU A 45 -3.54 -5.78 22.70
CA GLU A 45 -2.56 -6.81 22.32
C GLU A 45 -3.22 -8.14 21.95
N GLN A 46 -4.16 -8.62 22.77
CA GLN A 46 -4.89 -9.86 22.47
C GLN A 46 -5.70 -9.73 21.17
N SER A 47 -6.30 -8.55 20.94
CA SER A 47 -7.05 -8.28 19.71
C SER A 47 -6.15 -8.27 18.47
N SER A 48 -4.95 -7.67 18.57
CA SER A 48 -3.96 -7.68 17.49
C SER A 48 -3.53 -9.11 17.12
N ASN A 49 -3.25 -9.95 18.12
CA ASN A 49 -2.89 -11.35 17.91
C ASN A 49 -4.02 -12.13 17.22
N LEU A 50 -5.27 -11.95 17.69
CA LEU A 50 -6.44 -12.59 17.08
C LEU A 50 -6.69 -12.13 15.64
N VAL A 51 -6.48 -10.83 15.32
CA VAL A 51 -6.55 -10.34 13.93
C VAL A 51 -5.51 -11.05 13.08
N SER A 52 -4.26 -11.13 13.53
CA SER A 52 -3.20 -11.81 12.79
C SER A 52 -3.51 -13.30 12.58
N GLU A 53 -3.99 -14.00 13.62
CA GLU A 53 -4.37 -15.41 13.53
C GLU A 53 -5.53 -15.65 12.56
N LEU A 54 -6.58 -14.82 12.64
CA LEU A 54 -7.72 -14.92 11.74
C LEU A 54 -7.32 -14.67 10.27
N ILE A 55 -6.46 -13.69 10.02
CA ILE A 55 -5.93 -13.43 8.68
C ILE A 55 -5.12 -14.63 8.18
N LYS A 56 -4.21 -15.19 9.00
CA LYS A 56 -3.44 -16.38 8.62
C LYS A 56 -4.34 -17.56 8.30
N LEU A 57 -5.36 -17.80 9.12
CA LEU A 57 -6.32 -18.86 8.91
C LEU A 57 -7.03 -18.68 7.57
N CYS A 58 -7.55 -17.48 7.30
CA CYS A 58 -8.24 -17.19 6.03
C CYS A 58 -7.33 -17.36 4.80
N ILE A 59 -6.07 -16.91 4.88
CA ILE A 59 -5.09 -17.02 3.77
C ILE A 59 -4.59 -18.46 3.59
N SER A 60 -4.71 -19.31 4.61
CA SER A 60 -4.34 -20.73 4.52
C SER A 60 -5.42 -21.61 3.87
N CYS A 61 -6.65 -21.12 3.76
CA CYS A 61 -7.73 -21.83 3.09
C CYS A 61 -7.55 -21.79 1.57
N ASP A 62 -7.88 -22.86 0.87
CA ASP A 62 -7.88 -22.86 -0.61
C ASP A 62 -9.18 -22.21 -1.16
N ASP A 63 -9.40 -20.93 -0.84
CA ASP A 63 -10.58 -20.16 -1.25
C ASP A 63 -10.17 -18.77 -1.73
N GLU A 64 -10.13 -18.59 -3.06
CA GLU A 64 -9.75 -17.31 -3.69
C GLU A 64 -10.71 -16.15 -3.35
N ILE A 65 -11.99 -16.44 -3.09
CA ILE A 65 -12.97 -15.43 -2.70
C ILE A 65 -12.66 -14.95 -1.29
N MET A 66 -12.31 -15.87 -0.38
CA MET A 66 -11.86 -15.55 0.97
C MET A 66 -10.64 -14.64 0.95
N HIS A 67 -9.62 -15.01 0.16
CA HIS A 67 -8.38 -14.22 0.02
C HIS A 67 -8.68 -12.82 -0.49
N THR A 68 -9.54 -12.71 -1.51
CA THR A 68 -9.97 -11.42 -2.07
C THR A 68 -10.63 -10.53 -1.01
N VAL A 69 -11.48 -11.10 -0.15
CA VAL A 69 -12.17 -10.37 0.93
C VAL A 69 -11.17 -9.88 1.97
N VAL A 70 -10.25 -10.75 2.41
CA VAL A 70 -9.26 -10.41 3.43
C VAL A 70 -8.22 -9.41 2.92
N TYR A 71 -7.66 -9.61 1.71
CA TYR A 71 -6.72 -8.66 1.13
C TYR A 71 -7.34 -7.29 0.91
N ARG A 72 -8.57 -7.23 0.40
CA ARG A 72 -9.27 -5.95 0.29
C ARG A 72 -9.44 -5.28 1.65
N TRP A 73 -9.88 -6.03 2.66
CA TRP A 73 -10.01 -5.50 4.01
C TRP A 73 -8.67 -4.96 4.56
N MET A 74 -7.57 -5.71 4.42
CA MET A 74 -6.25 -5.27 4.89
C MET A 74 -5.75 -4.00 4.18
N ILE A 75 -5.95 -3.92 2.86
CA ILE A 75 -5.58 -2.75 2.05
C ILE A 75 -6.44 -1.52 2.42
N ASP A 76 -7.73 -1.70 2.65
CA ASP A 76 -8.63 -0.62 3.08
C ASP A 76 -8.24 -0.07 4.47
N LYS A 77 -7.78 -0.95 5.38
CA LYS A 77 -7.22 -0.56 6.69
C LYS A 77 -5.76 -0.08 6.65
N LYS A 78 -5.17 0.05 5.45
CA LYS A 78 -3.77 0.49 5.23
C LYS A 78 -2.71 -0.42 5.86
N LEU A 79 -3.02 -1.70 6.07
CA LEU A 79 -2.12 -2.73 6.61
C LEU A 79 -1.20 -3.30 5.52
N ILE A 80 -0.50 -2.43 4.78
CA ILE A 80 0.22 -2.82 3.56
C ILE A 80 1.41 -3.71 3.87
N LYS A 81 2.14 -3.43 4.95
CA LYS A 81 3.28 -4.24 5.36
C LYS A 81 2.82 -5.66 5.68
N GLU A 82 1.79 -5.79 6.51
CA GLU A 82 1.20 -7.07 6.91
C GLU A 82 0.61 -7.80 5.72
N THR A 83 -0.04 -7.08 4.79
CA THR A 83 -0.59 -7.68 3.56
C THR A 83 0.50 -8.36 2.75
N ILE A 84 1.65 -7.69 2.58
CA ILE A 84 2.78 -8.22 1.81
C ILE A 84 3.46 -9.37 2.57
N GLU A 85 3.71 -9.22 3.87
CA GLU A 85 4.39 -10.23 4.69
C GLU A 85 3.56 -11.51 4.89
N MET A 86 2.24 -11.39 4.97
CA MET A 86 1.32 -12.52 5.17
C MET A 86 0.74 -13.07 3.86
N GLY A 87 0.89 -12.34 2.76
CA GLY A 87 0.39 -12.72 1.45
C GLY A 87 1.05 -13.98 0.92
N ASN A 88 0.27 -14.84 0.27
CA ASN A 88 0.77 -15.98 -0.48
C ASN A 88 0.70 -15.68 -1.99
N HIS A 89 0.91 -16.69 -2.85
CA HIS A 89 0.89 -16.51 -4.31
C HIS A 89 -0.42 -15.91 -4.85
N SER A 90 -1.53 -16.02 -4.12
CA SER A 90 -2.82 -15.45 -4.53
C SER A 90 -2.88 -13.93 -4.38
N LEU A 91 -2.01 -13.32 -3.57
CA LEU A 91 -1.92 -11.87 -3.41
C LEU A 91 -1.55 -11.18 -4.72
N GLU A 92 -0.56 -11.71 -5.44
CA GLU A 92 -0.16 -11.15 -6.74
C GLU A 92 -1.33 -11.18 -7.73
N LYS A 93 -2.02 -12.32 -7.82
CA LYS A 93 -3.21 -12.48 -8.68
C LYS A 93 -4.29 -11.45 -8.33
N PHE A 94 -4.55 -11.25 -7.04
CA PHE A 94 -5.49 -10.25 -6.55
C PHE A 94 -5.06 -8.83 -6.94
N LEU A 95 -3.82 -8.42 -6.67
CA LEU A 95 -3.31 -7.08 -6.96
C LEU A 95 -3.30 -6.78 -8.47
N LEU A 96 -2.92 -7.75 -9.31
CA LEU A 96 -3.00 -7.64 -10.77
C LEU A 96 -4.43 -7.53 -11.28
N SER A 97 -5.37 -8.26 -10.68
CA SER A 97 -6.79 -8.14 -11.03
C SER A 97 -7.35 -6.76 -10.67
N GLN A 98 -7.03 -6.25 -9.49
CA GLN A 98 -7.46 -4.92 -9.05
C GLN A 98 -6.83 -3.80 -9.91
N SER A 99 -5.54 -3.91 -10.25
CA SER A 99 -4.87 -2.90 -11.08
C SER A 99 -5.37 -2.83 -12.51
N LYS A 100 -5.83 -3.95 -13.07
CA LYS A 100 -6.46 -4.02 -14.40
C LYS A 100 -7.90 -3.52 -14.40
N SER A 101 -8.62 -3.72 -13.29
CA SER A 101 -10.02 -3.30 -13.16
C SER A 101 -10.14 -1.78 -13.08
N ASP A 102 -9.18 -1.12 -12.44
CA ASP A 102 -9.08 0.33 -12.38
C ASP A 102 -7.63 0.78 -12.65
N ASN A 103 -7.38 1.19 -13.89
CA ASN A 103 -6.08 1.67 -14.33
C ASN A 103 -5.64 2.96 -13.62
N ASN A 104 -6.56 3.72 -13.04
CA ASN A 104 -6.27 4.96 -12.33
C ASN A 104 -6.12 4.75 -10.82
N ASN A 105 -6.26 3.51 -10.34
CA ASN A 105 -5.99 3.17 -8.94
C ASN A 105 -4.48 3.12 -8.65
N ILE A 106 -3.88 4.31 -8.51
CA ILE A 106 -2.47 4.50 -8.17
C ILE A 106 -2.11 3.73 -6.90
N TYR A 107 -3.01 3.71 -5.92
CA TYR A 107 -2.76 3.07 -4.63
C TYR A 107 -2.53 1.57 -4.76
N ILE A 108 -3.40 0.86 -5.50
CA ILE A 108 -3.22 -0.58 -5.75
C ILE A 108 -1.93 -0.86 -6.53
N LYS A 109 -1.62 -0.02 -7.53
CA LYS A 109 -0.37 -0.17 -8.30
C LYS A 109 0.86 0.06 -7.42
N ASP A 110 0.84 1.04 -6.50
CA ASP A 110 1.93 1.23 -5.52
C ASP A 110 2.09 0.02 -4.58
N VAL A 111 0.98 -0.57 -4.13
CA VAL A 111 1.01 -1.80 -3.31
C VAL A 111 1.60 -2.97 -4.11
N LEU A 112 1.23 -3.13 -5.39
CA LEU A 112 1.82 -4.14 -6.27
C LEU A 112 3.33 -3.94 -6.46
N CYS A 113 3.79 -2.70 -6.63
CA CYS A 113 5.23 -2.41 -6.68
C CYS A 113 5.94 -2.84 -5.39
N ARG A 114 5.40 -2.49 -4.22
CA ARG A 114 5.99 -2.87 -2.93
C ARG A 114 6.01 -4.38 -2.72
N TYR A 115 4.99 -5.10 -3.21
CA TYR A 115 4.99 -6.56 -3.22
C TYR A 115 6.14 -7.11 -4.07
N TYR A 116 6.36 -6.57 -5.27
CA TYR A 116 7.47 -7.01 -6.12
C TYR A 116 8.84 -6.66 -5.51
N GLU A 117 9.00 -5.46 -4.96
CA GLU A 117 10.21 -5.04 -4.23
C GLU A 117 10.52 -6.00 -3.07
N TYR A 118 9.50 -6.37 -2.27
CA TYR A 118 9.65 -7.30 -1.14
C TYR A 118 10.12 -8.69 -1.58
N ASN A 119 9.61 -9.19 -2.70
CA ASN A 119 9.96 -10.50 -3.24
C ASN A 119 11.27 -10.49 -4.07
N GLY A 120 11.93 -9.34 -4.24
CA GLY A 120 13.15 -9.22 -5.05
C GLY A 120 12.91 -9.18 -6.57
N ASN A 121 11.66 -9.02 -7.00
CA ASN A 121 11.23 -8.92 -8.40
C ASN A 121 11.34 -7.46 -8.87
N TYR A 122 12.56 -6.93 -8.85
CA TYR A 122 12.79 -5.50 -9.08
C TYR A 122 12.50 -5.04 -10.51
N TYR A 123 12.56 -5.93 -11.50
CA TYR A 123 12.25 -5.57 -12.88
C TYR A 123 10.75 -5.30 -13.04
N GLU A 124 9.92 -6.21 -12.52
CA GLU A 124 8.46 -6.12 -12.51
C GLU A 124 8.01 -4.88 -11.72
N ALA A 125 8.64 -4.60 -10.57
CA ALA A 125 8.41 -3.36 -9.81
C ALA A 125 8.69 -2.12 -10.67
N ALA A 126 9.83 -2.09 -11.38
CA ALA A 126 10.19 -0.96 -12.22
C ALA A 126 9.21 -0.75 -13.39
N GLU A 127 8.72 -1.83 -14.01
CA GLU A 127 7.73 -1.73 -15.09
C GLU A 127 6.42 -1.11 -14.60
N VAL A 128 5.91 -1.53 -13.43
CA VAL A 128 4.69 -0.95 -12.85
C VAL A 128 4.89 0.52 -12.48
N LEU A 129 6.02 0.88 -11.87
CA LEU A 129 6.37 2.26 -11.52
C LEU A 129 6.51 3.16 -12.75
N ALA A 130 7.17 2.69 -13.81
CA ALA A 130 7.31 3.43 -15.06
C ALA A 130 5.96 3.60 -15.77
N SER A 131 5.12 2.57 -15.76
CA SER A 131 3.75 2.63 -16.29
C SER A 131 2.89 3.66 -15.54
N LEU A 132 2.99 3.70 -14.20
CA LEU A 132 2.34 4.71 -13.37
C LEU A 132 2.74 6.13 -13.79
N ALA A 133 4.04 6.40 -13.89
CA ALA A 133 4.55 7.73 -14.23
C ALA A 133 4.13 8.17 -15.65
N LYS A 134 4.05 7.22 -16.60
CA LYS A 134 3.66 7.47 -18.00
C LYS A 134 2.15 7.67 -18.19
N THR A 135 1.30 7.23 -17.26
CA THR A 135 -0.15 7.27 -17.42
C THR A 135 -0.66 8.72 -17.32
N PRO A 136 -1.22 9.32 -18.40
CA PRO A 136 -1.65 10.72 -18.40
C PRO A 136 -2.84 11.00 -17.48
N GLU A 137 -3.82 10.09 -17.48
CA GLU A 137 -5.11 10.22 -16.77
C GLU A 137 -5.05 9.86 -15.28
N SER A 138 -3.85 9.63 -14.74
CA SER A 138 -3.65 9.17 -13.36
C SER A 138 -3.91 10.25 -12.30
N GLY A 139 -3.97 11.53 -12.67
CA GLY A 139 -4.06 12.63 -11.71
C GLY A 139 -2.77 12.90 -10.93
N LEU A 140 -1.66 12.22 -11.27
CA LEU A 140 -0.35 12.46 -10.68
C LEU A 140 0.17 13.86 -11.00
N THR A 141 0.90 14.47 -10.06
CA THR A 141 1.67 15.68 -10.33
C THR A 141 2.98 15.35 -11.05
N LEU A 142 3.66 16.36 -11.59
CA LEU A 142 5.00 16.15 -12.16
C LEU A 142 6.02 15.67 -11.10
N SER A 143 5.86 16.12 -9.85
CA SER A 143 6.71 15.68 -8.74
C SER A 143 6.50 14.21 -8.41
N ASP A 144 5.25 13.73 -8.44
CA ASP A 144 4.96 12.31 -8.22
C ASP A 144 5.54 11.44 -9.34
N ARG A 145 5.43 11.89 -10.59
CA ARG A 145 6.04 11.19 -11.74
C ARG A 145 7.55 11.07 -11.60
N LEU A 146 8.23 12.14 -11.19
CA LEU A 146 9.67 12.12 -10.89
C LEU A 146 10.01 11.12 -9.78
N MET A 147 9.24 11.11 -8.70
CA MET A 147 9.41 10.16 -7.60
C MET A 147 9.26 8.70 -8.09
N TYR A 148 8.24 8.40 -8.88
CA TYR A 148 8.02 7.04 -9.42
C TYR A 148 9.11 6.63 -10.41
N LEU A 149 9.54 7.50 -11.32
CA LEU A 149 10.64 7.23 -12.24
C LEU A 149 11.96 7.01 -11.50
N GLY A 150 12.24 7.81 -10.47
CA GLY A 150 13.42 7.62 -9.61
C GLY A 150 13.42 6.27 -8.89
N ARG A 151 12.26 5.86 -8.34
CA ARG A 151 12.10 4.53 -7.75
C ARG A 151 12.27 3.40 -8.76
N ALA A 152 11.70 3.55 -9.97
CA ALA A 152 11.85 2.56 -11.03
C ALA A 152 13.33 2.37 -11.42
N MET A 153 14.07 3.48 -11.53
CA MET A 153 15.50 3.49 -11.81
C MET A 153 16.32 2.81 -10.70
N ALA A 154 15.97 3.06 -9.43
CA ALA A 154 16.60 2.38 -8.30
C ALA A 154 16.36 0.87 -8.33
N CYS A 155 15.15 0.43 -8.66
CA CYS A 155 14.80 -0.98 -8.82
C CYS A 155 15.61 -1.64 -9.95
N LEU A 156 15.73 -1.00 -11.12
CA LEU A 156 16.53 -1.57 -12.21
C LEU A 156 18.03 -1.65 -11.89
N ARG A 157 18.54 -0.74 -11.04
CA ARG A 157 19.95 -0.73 -10.60
C ARG A 157 20.25 -1.68 -9.44
N SER A 158 19.24 -2.17 -8.72
CA SER A 158 19.46 -3.04 -7.55
C SER A 158 19.97 -4.44 -7.93
N LYS A 159 19.78 -4.87 -9.18
CA LYS A 159 20.24 -6.18 -9.66
C LYS A 159 21.74 -6.18 -9.95
N LYS A 160 22.54 -6.73 -9.03
CA LYS A 160 23.91 -7.20 -9.30
C LYS A 160 23.86 -8.59 -9.93
N LEU A 161 24.64 -8.80 -10.98
CA LEU A 161 24.81 -10.01 -11.83
C LEU A 161 23.85 -10.11 -13.03
N SER A 162 24.47 -10.00 -14.21
CA SER A 162 23.93 -10.25 -15.56
C SER A 162 22.68 -9.44 -15.90
N ILE A 163 22.88 -8.19 -16.30
CA ILE A 163 21.83 -7.34 -16.87
C ILE A 163 21.43 -7.95 -18.23
N PRO A 164 20.23 -8.53 -18.39
CA PRO A 164 19.74 -8.96 -19.69
C PRO A 164 19.60 -7.74 -20.61
N ALA A 165 19.69 -7.93 -21.94
CA ALA A 165 19.57 -6.81 -22.89
C ALA A 165 18.29 -5.97 -22.69
N MET A 166 17.18 -6.61 -22.32
CA MET A 166 15.90 -5.93 -22.03
C MET A 166 15.97 -4.93 -20.87
N ASN A 167 16.81 -5.21 -19.87
CA ASN A 167 17.00 -4.28 -18.75
C ASN A 167 17.81 -3.06 -19.15
N VAL A 168 18.74 -3.18 -20.13
CA VAL A 168 19.54 -2.06 -20.63
C VAL A 168 18.66 -1.05 -21.37
N THR A 169 17.77 -1.53 -22.24
CA THR A 169 16.81 -0.67 -22.94
C THR A 169 15.87 0.01 -21.95
N SER A 170 15.27 -0.75 -21.02
CA SER A 170 14.37 -0.19 -20.01
C SER A 170 15.04 0.83 -19.10
N LEU A 171 16.31 0.61 -18.74
CA LEU A 171 17.12 1.56 -17.98
C LEU A 171 17.28 2.89 -18.73
N ARG A 172 17.66 2.83 -20.00
CA ARG A 172 17.83 4.02 -20.84
C ARG A 172 16.52 4.77 -21.00
N ASP A 173 15.43 4.07 -21.28
CA ASP A 173 14.11 4.67 -21.44
C ASP A 173 13.67 5.43 -20.17
N ILE A 174 13.90 4.85 -18.99
CA ILE A 174 13.57 5.51 -17.71
C ILE A 174 14.52 6.69 -17.41
N GLU A 175 15.80 6.57 -17.77
CA GLU A 175 16.78 7.66 -17.63
C GLU A 175 16.42 8.87 -18.52
N ASP A 176 16.05 8.63 -19.78
CA ASP A 176 15.61 9.68 -20.71
C ASP A 176 14.33 10.37 -20.20
N LEU A 177 13.36 9.59 -19.69
CA LEU A 177 12.13 10.15 -19.12
C LEU A 177 12.37 10.97 -17.86
N LEU A 178 13.31 10.54 -17.02
CA LEU A 178 13.68 11.28 -15.81
C LEU A 178 14.26 12.66 -16.19
N GLN A 179 15.18 12.70 -17.16
CA GLN A 179 15.74 13.96 -17.66
C GLN A 179 14.66 14.89 -18.23
N VAL A 180 13.73 14.36 -19.03
CA VAL A 180 12.61 15.15 -19.56
C VAL A 180 11.74 15.69 -18.42
N ALA A 181 11.39 14.87 -17.43
CA ALA A 181 10.56 15.28 -16.31
C ALA A 181 11.26 16.33 -15.42
N GLU A 182 12.59 16.24 -15.24
CA GLU A 182 13.39 17.23 -14.51
C GLU A 182 13.40 18.58 -15.22
N ILE A 183 13.60 18.59 -16.54
CA ILE A 183 13.53 19.81 -17.35
C ILE A 183 12.13 20.42 -17.30
N GLN A 184 11.08 19.59 -17.42
CA GLN A 184 9.69 20.04 -17.29
C GLN A 184 9.44 20.68 -15.91
N LYS A 185 10.01 20.12 -14.84
CA LYS A 185 9.85 20.65 -13.48
C LYS A 185 10.55 21.98 -13.32
N MET A 186 11.77 22.09 -13.83
CA MET A 186 12.52 23.35 -13.85
C MET A 186 11.74 24.46 -14.59
N ILE A 187 11.20 24.16 -15.77
CA ILE A 187 10.40 25.12 -16.54
C ILE A 187 9.14 25.53 -15.75
N LEU A 188 8.42 24.56 -15.18
CA LEU A 188 7.22 24.83 -14.38
C LEU A 188 7.53 25.75 -13.18
N ASP A 189 8.66 25.52 -12.51
CA ASP A 189 9.08 26.34 -11.36
C ASP A 189 9.42 27.77 -11.77
N LEU A 190 10.10 27.97 -12.90
CA LEU A 190 10.41 29.30 -13.46
C LEU A 190 9.15 30.05 -13.89
N LEU A 191 8.17 29.36 -14.48
CA LEU A 191 6.90 29.96 -14.87
C LEU A 191 6.06 30.33 -13.63
N SER A 192 6.13 29.51 -12.59
CA SER A 192 5.40 29.76 -11.35
C SER A 192 6.01 30.93 -10.56
N SER A 193 7.33 31.08 -10.56
CA SER A 193 8.00 32.23 -9.92
C SER A 193 7.78 33.54 -10.67
N SER A 194 7.86 33.53 -12.00
CA SER A 194 7.63 34.74 -12.82
C SER A 194 6.18 35.25 -12.78
N GLN A 195 5.19 34.38 -12.55
CA GLN A 195 3.79 34.79 -12.33
C GLN A 195 3.57 35.52 -11.00
N ILE A 196 4.42 35.29 -9.99
CA ILE A 196 4.33 35.97 -8.68
C ILE A 196 4.86 37.40 -8.80
N ASP A 197 5.93 37.61 -9.57
CA ASP A 197 6.53 38.94 -9.76
C ASP A 197 5.66 39.88 -10.63
N GLY A 198 4.83 39.33 -11.53
CA GLY A 198 3.93 40.12 -12.40
C GLY A 198 2.66 40.67 -11.74
N LYS A 199 2.43 40.41 -10.44
CA LYS A 199 1.21 40.83 -9.71
C LYS A 199 1.45 41.96 -8.68
N ALA A 200 2.67 42.47 -8.57
CA ALA A 200 3.03 43.52 -7.61
C ALA A 200 2.88 44.96 -8.14
N ASP A 201 2.54 45.14 -9.42
CA ASP A 201 2.40 46.46 -10.05
C ASP A 201 0.97 46.71 -10.57
N VAL A 202 0.00 46.92 -9.66
CA VAL A 202 -1.26 47.64 -9.94
C VAL A 202 -1.67 48.47 -8.73
#